data_AF-A0A7H1DT37-F1
#
_entry.id   AF-A0A7H1DT37-F1
#
_cell.length_a   1.000
_cell.length_b   1.000
_cell.length_c   1.000
_cell.angle_alpha   90.00
_cell.angle_beta   90.00
_cell.angle_gamma   90.00
#
_symmetry.space_group_name_H-M   'P 1'
#
loop_
_entity.id
_entity.type
_entity.pdbx_description
1 polymer ?
#
loop_
_entity_poly.entity_id
_entity_poly.type
_entity_poly.pdbx_seq_one_letter_code
_entity_poly.pdbx_strand_id
1 'polypeptide(L)'
;MNTTLTTPVLLSAEIAEQITVYADSLRMNLRDEMINEMGDFSFLVDINLNLDLIEDGDGYNEPRYYSFDVLECEVILNECYNEDGEEVRLKASEIAKIEKNLAKNLSFEIYKK
;
A
#
# COMPACT_ATOMS: atom_id res chain seq x y z
N MET A 1 15.28 -14.16 25.76
CA MET A 1 15.32 -15.27 24.78
C MET A 1 14.84 -14.68 23.46
N ASN A 2 15.60 -14.80 22.37
CA ASN A 2 15.18 -14.27 21.06
C ASN A 2 14.24 -15.30 20.41
N THR A 3 12.95 -15.04 20.46
CA THR A 3 11.94 -15.77 19.68
C THR A 3 11.98 -15.24 18.25
N THR A 4 12.68 -15.96 17.37
CA THR A 4 12.54 -15.77 15.92
C THR A 4 11.18 -16.31 15.53
N LEU A 5 10.18 -15.43 15.40
CA LEU A 5 8.86 -15.78 14.87
C LEU A 5 8.99 -16.04 13.37
N THR A 6 8.52 -17.19 12.92
CA THR A 6 8.62 -17.65 11.53
C THR A 6 7.34 -17.41 10.72
N THR A 7 6.44 -16.53 11.17
CA THR A 7 5.11 -16.41 10.55
C THR A 7 4.82 -15.04 9.93
N PRO A 8 5.30 -14.75 8.72
CA PRO A 8 4.98 -13.48 8.03
C PRO A 8 4.25 -13.61 6.69
N VAL A 9 3.85 -14.81 6.26
CA VAL A 9 3.14 -14.96 4.96
C VAL A 9 1.63 -14.84 5.08
N LEU A 10 1.04 -15.25 6.21
CA LEU A 10 -0.41 -15.19 6.42
C LEU A 10 -0.88 -13.76 6.78
N LEU A 11 -0.08 -13.04 7.56
CA LEU A 11 -0.47 -11.76 8.16
C LEU A 11 -0.78 -10.64 7.15
N SER A 12 -0.01 -10.53 6.07
CA SER A 12 -0.22 -9.47 5.07
C SER A 12 -1.30 -9.79 4.04
N ALA A 13 -1.65 -11.07 3.87
CA ALA A 13 -2.71 -11.48 2.95
C ALA A 13 -4.11 -11.08 3.46
N GLU A 14 -4.21 -10.78 4.76
CA GLU A 14 -5.42 -10.33 5.46
C GLU A 14 -5.64 -8.81 5.31
N ILE A 15 -4.65 -8.05 4.82
CA ILE A 15 -4.80 -6.59 4.67
C ILE A 15 -5.44 -6.29 3.32
N ALA A 16 -6.67 -5.77 3.35
CA ALA A 16 -7.39 -5.23 2.20
C ALA A 16 -7.91 -3.82 2.54
N GLU A 17 -7.11 -2.81 2.20
CA GLU A 17 -7.38 -1.42 2.55
C GLU A 17 -7.55 -0.53 1.31
N GLN A 18 -8.36 0.50 1.43
CA GLN A 18 -8.51 1.54 0.41
C GLN A 18 -7.71 2.78 0.81
N ILE A 19 -6.71 3.13 0.01
CA ILE A 19 -5.84 4.26 0.24
C ILE A 19 -6.36 5.46 -0.56
N THR A 20 -6.64 6.56 0.13
CA THR A 20 -7.00 7.83 -0.52
C THR A 20 -5.74 8.58 -0.94
N VAL A 21 -5.64 8.92 -2.22
CA VAL A 21 -4.47 9.59 -2.80
C VAL A 21 -4.89 10.92 -3.40
N TYR A 22 -4.25 12.02 -2.97
CA TYR A 22 -4.41 13.33 -3.61
C TYR A 22 -3.23 13.60 -4.52
N ALA A 23 -3.38 13.30 -5.81
CA ALA A 23 -2.32 13.36 -6.80
C ALA A 23 -2.23 14.76 -7.45
N ASP A 24 -1.01 15.33 -7.44
CA ASP A 24 -0.60 16.47 -8.26
C ASP A 24 0.48 16.08 -9.30
N SER A 25 0.88 14.81 -9.32
CA SER A 25 1.95 14.23 -10.12
C SER A 25 1.57 12.81 -10.57
N LEU A 26 2.13 12.36 -11.69
CA LEU A 26 1.99 10.97 -12.15
C LEU A 26 2.79 9.97 -11.30
N ARG A 27 3.68 10.46 -10.44
CA ARG A 27 4.40 9.66 -9.47
C ARG A 27 4.07 10.14 -8.07
N MET A 28 3.61 9.22 -7.24
CA MET A 28 3.27 9.47 -5.85
C MET A 28 4.09 8.56 -4.94
N ASN A 29 4.52 9.11 -3.81
CA ASN A 29 5.06 8.36 -2.70
C ASN A 29 4.21 8.71 -1.48
N LEU A 30 3.74 7.68 -0.78
CA LEU A 30 2.93 7.77 0.41
C LEU A 30 3.59 6.94 1.49
N ARG A 31 3.45 7.33 2.74
CA ARG A 31 3.83 6.50 3.87
C ARG A 31 2.58 6.21 4.67
N ASP A 32 2.39 4.95 5.02
CA ASP A 32 1.21 4.50 5.76
C ASP A 32 1.54 3.40 6.77
N GLU A 33 0.68 3.28 7.78
CA GLU A 33 0.73 2.19 8.75
C GLU A 33 -0.46 1.27 8.51
N MET A 34 -0.19 0.04 8.10
CA MET A 34 -1.22 -0.96 7.82
C MET A 34 -1.29 -1.95 8.95
N ILE A 35 -2.50 -2.29 9.39
CA ILE A 35 -2.74 -3.24 10.49
C ILE A 35 -3.45 -4.45 9.90
N ASN A 36 -3.03 -5.67 10.23
CA ASN A 36 -3.74 -6.87 9.79
C ASN A 36 -5.14 -6.96 10.42
N GLU A 37 -6.04 -7.75 9.83
CA GLU A 37 -7.45 -7.85 10.29
C GLU A 37 -7.59 -8.19 11.79
N MET A 38 -6.66 -8.97 12.34
CA MET A 38 -6.69 -9.38 13.75
C MET A 38 -6.15 -8.31 14.71
N GLY A 39 -5.44 -7.29 14.21
CA GLY A 39 -4.78 -6.27 15.05
C GLY A 39 -3.47 -6.74 15.70
N ASP A 40 -2.98 -7.92 15.31
CA ASP A 40 -1.81 -8.56 15.91
C ASP A 40 -0.49 -7.95 15.42
N PHE A 41 -0.51 -7.32 14.23
CA PHE A 41 0.67 -6.73 13.61
C PHE A 41 0.35 -5.42 12.91
N SER A 42 1.27 -4.46 13.02
CA SER A 42 1.30 -3.25 12.20
C SER A 42 2.56 -3.19 11.33
N PHE A 43 2.39 -2.64 10.13
CA PHE A 43 3.40 -2.56 9.08
C PHE A 43 3.53 -1.11 8.65
N LEU A 44 4.67 -0.49 8.95
CA LEU A 44 5.00 0.83 8.43
C LEU A 44 5.60 0.68 7.03
N VAL A 45 4.90 1.19 6.02
CA VAL A 45 5.24 0.98 4.62
C VAL A 45 5.35 2.30 3.86
N ASP A 46 6.21 2.33 2.84
CA ASP A 46 6.16 3.34 1.80
C ASP A 46 5.48 2.74 0.56
N ILE A 47 4.50 3.45 0.01
CA ILE A 47 3.75 3.06 -1.19
C ILE A 47 4.15 4.00 -2.32
N ASN A 48 4.77 3.43 -3.35
CA ASN A 48 5.14 4.11 -4.57
C ASN A 48 4.12 3.80 -5.65
N LEU A 49 3.43 4.83 -6.14
CA LEU A 49 2.47 4.70 -7.22
C LEU A 49 2.98 5.39 -8.48
N ASN A 50 2.85 4.69 -9.60
CA ASN A 50 2.95 5.27 -10.92
C ASN A 50 1.55 5.31 -11.53
N LEU A 51 1.10 6.51 -11.88
CA LEU A 51 -0.26 6.79 -12.31
C LEU A 51 -0.30 7.11 -13.80
N ASP A 52 -1.40 6.77 -14.45
CA ASP A 52 -1.75 7.30 -15.76
C ASP A 52 -2.87 8.34 -15.62
N LEU A 53 -2.83 9.38 -16.45
CA LEU A 53 -3.90 10.36 -16.52
C LEU A 53 -4.91 9.90 -17.55
N ILE A 54 -6.13 9.62 -17.10
CA ILE A 54 -7.23 9.30 -17.99
C ILE A 54 -8.06 10.57 -18.20
N GLU A 55 -8.20 10.94 -19.46
CA GLU A 55 -9.13 11.97 -19.88
C GLU A 55 -10.48 11.32 -20.17
N ASP A 56 -11.42 11.41 -19.23
CA ASP A 56 -12.81 11.06 -19.51
C ASP A 56 -13.45 12.24 -20.25
N GLY A 57 -13.54 12.11 -21.57
CA GLY A 57 -14.17 13.12 -22.40
C GLY A 57 -14.52 12.62 -23.79
N ASP A 58 -15.81 12.32 -23.99
CA ASP A 58 -16.44 12.19 -25.30
C ASP A 58 -16.56 13.57 -26.00
N GLY A 59 -15.43 14.29 -26.13
CA GLY A 59 -15.13 15.36 -27.10
C GLY A 59 -16.07 16.58 -27.25
N TYR A 60 -17.27 16.60 -26.68
CA TYR A 60 -18.33 17.52 -27.04
C TYR A 60 -19.25 17.79 -25.83
N ASN A 61 -18.87 18.75 -24.98
CA ASN A 61 -19.72 19.50 -24.02
C ASN A 61 -19.78 19.10 -22.53
N GLU A 62 -18.90 18.26 -21.99
CA GLU A 62 -18.84 18.02 -20.53
C GLU A 62 -17.57 18.62 -19.89
N PRO A 63 -17.61 19.00 -18.60
CA PRO A 63 -16.39 19.36 -17.87
C PRO A 63 -15.41 18.21 -18.02
N ARG A 64 -14.17 18.48 -18.43
CA ARG A 64 -13.15 17.44 -18.51
C ARG A 64 -12.91 16.88 -17.11
N TYR A 65 -13.45 15.70 -16.84
CA TYR A 65 -13.13 14.97 -15.64
C TYR A 65 -11.79 14.27 -15.89
N TYR A 66 -10.85 14.52 -14.98
CA TYR A 66 -9.55 13.86 -14.98
C TYR A 66 -9.60 12.80 -13.90
N SER A 67 -9.45 11.54 -14.29
CA SER A 67 -9.26 10.41 -13.38
C SER A 67 -7.82 9.91 -13.49
N PHE A 68 -7.36 9.20 -12.47
CA PHE A 68 -6.05 8.56 -12.48
C PHE A 68 -6.23 7.06 -12.35
N ASP A 69 -5.56 6.31 -13.21
CA ASP A 69 -5.41 4.87 -13.06
C ASP A 69 -4.05 4.55 -12.45
N VAL A 70 -3.97 3.47 -11.67
CA VAL A 70 -2.70 2.97 -11.14
C VAL A 70 -2.09 2.01 -12.15
N LEU A 71 -0.96 2.39 -12.74
CA LEU A 71 -0.19 1.53 -13.64
C LEU A 71 0.68 0.53 -12.87
N GLU A 72 1.31 1.02 -11.81
CA GLU A 72 2.23 0.24 -10.99
C GLU A 72 2.11 0.68 -9.53
N CYS A 73 2.08 -0.31 -8.64
CA CYS A 73 2.15 -0.12 -7.20
C CYS A 73 3.32 -0.94 -6.67
N GLU A 74 4.29 -0.26 -6.06
CA GLU A 74 5.36 -0.87 -5.28
C GLU A 74 5.16 -0.51 -3.81
N VAL A 75 5.31 -1.49 -2.94
CA VAL A 75 5.25 -1.32 -1.48
C VAL A 75 6.61 -1.69 -0.93
N ILE A 76 7.16 -0.84 -0.07
CA ILE A 76 8.43 -1.04 0.62
C ILE A 76 8.13 -1.13 2.11
N LEU A 77 8.44 -2.28 2.72
CA LEU A 77 8.25 -2.48 4.16
C LEU A 77 9.45 -1.90 4.91
N ASN A 78 9.20 -0.90 5.75
CA ASN A 78 10.23 -0.28 6.56
C ASN A 78 10.34 -0.97 7.91
N GLU A 79 9.23 -1.05 8.63
CA GLU A 79 9.19 -1.53 10.02
C GLU A 79 7.95 -2.41 10.23
N CYS A 80 8.04 -3.36 11.15
CA CYS A 80 6.97 -4.28 11.52
C CYS A 80 6.89 -4.33 13.04
N TYR A 81 5.70 -4.21 13.60
CA TYR A 81 5.43 -4.21 15.03
C TYR A 81 4.42 -5.29 15.38
N ASN A 82 4.51 -5.86 16.59
CA ASN A 82 3.49 -6.76 17.13
C ASN A 82 2.39 -5.99 17.89
N GLU A 83 1.40 -6.69 18.43
CA GLU A 83 0.28 -6.14 19.23
C GLU A 83 0.74 -5.31 20.44
N ASP A 84 1.93 -5.60 20.98
CA ASP A 84 2.52 -4.88 22.11
C ASP A 84 3.30 -3.62 21.68
N GLY A 85 3.42 -3.36 20.37
CA GLY A 85 4.20 -2.26 19.79
C GLY A 85 5.71 -2.51 19.77
N GLU A 86 6.16 -3.75 19.92
CA GLU A 86 7.56 -4.13 19.83
C GLU A 86 7.97 -4.41 18.37
N GLU A 87 9.14 -3.92 17.96
CA GLU A 87 9.67 -4.12 16.61
C GLU A 87 10.03 -5.60 16.37
N VAL A 88 9.41 -6.19 15.35
CA VAL A 88 9.63 -7.57 14.91
C VAL A 88 10.60 -7.60 13.74
N ARG A 89 11.75 -8.23 13.96
CA ARG A 89 12.74 -8.42 12.88
C ARG A 89 12.33 -9.54 11.94
N LEU A 90 12.17 -9.19 10.67
CA LEU A 90 11.82 -10.10 9.59
C LEU A 90 13.04 -10.44 8.71
N LYS A 91 13.02 -11.61 8.08
CA LYS A 91 14.01 -11.98 7.06
C LYS A 91 13.68 -11.30 5.74
N ALA A 92 14.69 -11.11 4.90
CA ALA A 92 14.51 -10.51 3.57
C ALA A 92 13.47 -11.25 2.69
N SER A 93 13.39 -12.58 2.79
CA SER A 93 12.40 -13.38 2.04
C SER A 93 10.97 -13.22 2.55
N GLU A 94 10.81 -12.74 3.78
CA GLU A 94 9.53 -12.50 4.44
C GLU A 94 9.03 -11.11 4.10
N ILE A 95 9.93 -10.11 4.18
CA ILE A 95 9.73 -8.75 3.70
C ILE A 95 9.22 -8.75 2.25
N ALA A 96 9.94 -9.39 1.33
CA ALA A 96 9.56 -9.43 -0.09
C ALA A 96 8.19 -10.10 -0.34
N LYS A 97 7.76 -11.03 0.53
CA LYS A 97 6.42 -11.63 0.43
C LYS A 97 5.34 -10.68 0.94
N ILE A 98 5.60 -9.97 2.04
CA ILE A 98 4.70 -8.98 2.61
C ILE A 98 4.48 -7.86 1.59
N GLU A 99 5.56 -7.24 1.10
CA GLU A 99 5.52 -6.16 0.10
C GLU A 99 4.69 -6.56 -1.12
N LYS A 100 4.96 -7.74 -1.68
CA LYS A 100 4.23 -8.25 -2.85
C LYS A 100 2.74 -8.53 -2.57
N ASN A 101 2.40 -8.97 -1.36
CA ASN A 101 1.01 -9.23 -0.99
C ASN A 101 0.25 -7.91 -0.77
N LEU A 102 0.84 -6.96 -0.04
CA LEU A 102 0.25 -5.64 0.18
C LEU A 102 0.01 -4.93 -1.15
N ALA A 103 1.02 -4.86 -2.03
CA ALA A 103 0.89 -4.23 -3.34
C ALA A 103 -0.24 -4.81 -4.22
N LYS A 104 -0.69 -6.04 -3.95
CA LYS A 104 -1.79 -6.70 -4.68
C LYS A 104 -3.16 -6.49 -4.05
N ASN A 105 -3.22 -6.30 -2.73
CA ASN A 105 -4.47 -6.26 -1.98
C ASN A 105 -4.94 -4.84 -1.68
N LEU A 106 -4.07 -3.85 -1.84
CA LEU A 106 -4.44 -2.44 -1.71
C LEU A 106 -5.31 -1.99 -2.89
N SER A 107 -6.31 -1.19 -2.56
CA SER A 107 -7.12 -0.45 -3.52
C SER A 107 -6.88 1.03 -3.34
N PHE A 108 -7.12 1.82 -4.39
CA PHE A 108 -6.80 3.24 -4.39
C PHE A 108 -8.00 4.06 -4.82
N GLU A 109 -8.26 5.14 -4.10
CA GLU A 109 -9.18 6.19 -4.52
C GLU A 109 -8.37 7.46 -4.76
N ILE A 110 -8.27 7.88 -6.02
CA ILE A 110 -7.33 8.93 -6.42
C ILE A 110 -8.09 10.18 -6.84
N TYR A 111 -7.76 11.28 -6.17
CA TYR A 111 -8.29 12.60 -6.41
C TYR A 111 -7.21 13.51 -6.97
N LYS A 112 -7.58 14.37 -7.92
CA LYS A 112 -6.72 15.48 -8.33
C LYS A 112 -6.68 16.53 -7.22
N LYS A 113 -5.48 16.98 -6.86
CA LYS A 113 -5.25 18.04 -5.88
C LYS A 113 -5.55 19.44 -6.42
#